data_AF-A0A7X0EFV5-F1
#
_entry.id   AF-A0A7X0EFV5-F1
#
_cell.length_a   1.000
_cell.length_b   1.000
_cell.length_c   1.000
_cell.angle_alpha   90.00
_cell.angle_beta   90.00
_cell.angle_gamma   90.00
#
_symmetry.space_group_name_H-M   'P 1'
#
loop_
_entity.id
_entity.type
_entity.pdbx_description
1 polymer ?
#
loop_
_entity_poly.entity_id
_entity_poly.type
_entity_poly.pdbx_seq_one_letter_code
_entity_poly.pdbx_strand_id
1 'polypeptide(L)'
;MLKLAKLPDRSPVRLTVTLTPDLNERLLGYAALYRATYGEAETVTDLIPYMLDAFLASDRAYAKARREDPPPAETPAPHRGLKAKADDISGARNSEA
;
A
#
# COMPACT_ATOMS: atom_id res chain seq x y z
N MET A 1 -5.27 11.11 39.30
CA MET A 1 -4.46 11.31 38.08
C MET A 1 -4.02 9.94 37.57
N LEU A 2 -4.32 9.62 36.31
CA LEU A 2 -3.94 8.33 35.71
C LEU A 2 -2.47 8.39 35.27
N LYS A 3 -1.66 7.42 35.68
CA LYS A 3 -0.22 7.33 35.32
C LYS A 3 0.01 6.79 33.91
N LEU A 4 -1.03 6.24 33.28
CA LEU A 4 -0.96 5.65 31.96
C LEU A 4 -1.42 6.66 30.91
N ALA A 5 -0.51 7.02 30.00
CA ALA A 5 -0.86 7.81 28.83
C ALA A 5 -1.79 7.02 27.90
N LYS A 6 -2.56 7.73 27.06
CA LYS A 6 -3.43 7.12 26.06
C LYS A 6 -2.60 6.16 25.19
N LEU A 7 -3.08 4.93 25.05
CA LEU A 7 -2.41 3.94 24.19
C LEU A 7 -2.41 4.44 22.74
N PRO A 8 -1.37 4.09 21.96
CA PRO A 8 -1.34 4.40 20.53
C PRO A 8 -2.54 3.74 19.83
N ASP A 9 -2.94 4.29 18.68
CA ASP A 9 -3.94 3.65 17.84
C ASP A 9 -3.41 2.29 17.38
N ARG A 10 -4.24 1.26 17.56
CA ARG A 10 -3.94 -0.14 17.22
C ARG A 10 -4.95 -0.67 16.20
N SER A 11 -5.73 0.21 15.59
CA SER A 11 -6.71 -0.16 14.58
C SER A 11 -6.00 -0.79 13.39
N PRO A 12 -6.34 -2.03 13.00
CA PRO A 12 -5.71 -2.68 11.87
C PRO A 12 -6.07 -1.93 10.58
N VAL A 13 -5.06 -1.65 9.75
CA VAL A 13 -5.25 -1.04 8.43
C VAL A 13 -5.34 -2.13 7.39
N ARG A 14 -6.42 -2.13 6.58
CA ARG A 14 -6.56 -3.05 5.44
C ARG A 14 -6.01 -2.39 4.18
N LEU A 15 -5.06 -3.07 3.53
CA LEU A 15 -4.51 -2.67 2.26
C LEU A 15 -4.91 -3.67 1.18
N THR A 16 -5.43 -3.18 0.06
CA THR A 16 -5.67 -3.98 -1.15
C THR A 16 -4.59 -3.65 -2.17
N VAL A 17 -3.89 -4.68 -2.68
CA VAL A 17 -2.83 -4.53 -3.68
C VAL A 17 -3.09 -5.43 -4.88
N THR A 18 -2.63 -4.99 -6.05
CA THR A 18 -2.60 -5.83 -7.26
C THR A 18 -1.19 -6.36 -7.44
N LEU A 19 -1.06 -7.68 -7.57
CA LEU A 19 0.24 -8.34 -7.79
C LEU A 19 0.37 -8.76 -9.25
N THR A 20 1.60 -8.74 -9.77
CA THR A 20 1.91 -9.38 -11.05
C THR A 20 1.85 -10.91 -10.90
N PRO A 21 1.55 -11.66 -11.97
CA PRO A 21 1.56 -13.12 -11.92
C PRO A 21 2.91 -13.69 -11.43
N ASP A 22 4.03 -13.15 -11.94
CA ASP A 22 5.39 -13.55 -11.51
C ASP A 22 5.61 -13.37 -10.01
N LEU A 23 5.21 -12.22 -9.45
CA LEU A 23 5.35 -11.99 -8.02
C LEU A 23 4.48 -12.95 -7.20
N ASN A 24 3.25 -13.22 -7.66
CA ASN A 24 2.38 -14.19 -7.00
C ASN A 24 2.98 -15.59 -6.98
N GLU A 25 3.54 -16.07 -8.10
CA GLU A 25 4.20 -17.38 -8.18
C GLU A 25 5.39 -17.48 -7.22
N ARG A 26 6.21 -16.42 -7.15
CA ARG A 26 7.35 -16.36 -6.22
C ARG A 26 6.92 -16.36 -4.76
N LEU A 27 5.83 -15.67 -4.43
CA LEU A 27 5.26 -15.66 -3.07
C LEU A 27 4.70 -17.04 -2.68
N LEU A 28 4.03 -17.72 -3.60
CA LEU A 28 3.56 -19.10 -3.38
C LEU A 28 4.73 -20.06 -3.17
N GLY A 29 5.79 -19.94 -3.98
CA GLY A 29 7.03 -20.71 -3.80
C GLY A 29 7.68 -20.46 -2.44
N TYR A 30 7.69 -19.21 -1.98
CA TYR A 30 8.20 -18.87 -0.65
C TYR A 30 7.36 -19.52 0.46
N ALA A 31 6.02 -19.48 0.38
CA ALA A 31 5.15 -20.12 1.37
C ALA A 31 5.38 -21.63 1.44
N ALA A 32 5.60 -22.28 0.30
CA ALA A 32 5.95 -23.70 0.25
C ALA A 32 7.30 -23.98 0.94
N LEU A 33 8.31 -23.12 0.73
CA LEU A 33 9.60 -23.24 1.40
C LEU A 33 9.51 -22.98 2.90
N TYR A 34 8.70 -22.00 3.33
CA TYR A 34 8.45 -21.72 4.74
C TYR A 34 7.90 -22.97 5.44
N ARG A 35 6.87 -23.60 4.84
CA ARG A 35 6.30 -24.85 5.34
C ARG A 35 7.32 -25.98 5.37
N ALA A 36 8.15 -26.12 4.34
CA ALA A 36 9.20 -27.15 4.34
C ALA A 36 10.24 -26.92 5.43
N THR A 37 10.52 -25.66 5.78
CA THR A 37 11.54 -25.28 6.76
C THR A 37 11.04 -25.43 8.20
N TYR A 38 9.81 -25.00 8.47
CA TYR A 38 9.28 -24.91 9.84
C TYR A 38 8.18 -25.92 10.16
N GLY A 39 7.69 -26.67 9.16
CA GLY A 39 6.57 -27.62 9.32
C GLY A 39 5.20 -26.94 9.39
N GLU A 40 5.16 -25.60 9.41
CA GLU A 40 3.93 -24.81 9.55
C GLU A 40 3.47 -24.26 8.19
N ALA A 41 2.18 -24.45 7.89
CA ALA A 41 1.58 -23.96 6.65
C ALA A 41 0.95 -22.59 6.90
N GLU A 42 1.60 -21.54 6.40
CA GLU A 42 1.09 -20.17 6.44
C GLU A 42 0.69 -19.69 5.05
N THR A 43 -0.36 -18.87 4.98
CA THR A 43 -0.78 -18.29 3.70
C THR A 43 0.15 -17.16 3.29
N VAL A 44 0.22 -16.88 1.99
CA VAL A 44 0.97 -15.71 1.48
C VAL A 44 0.49 -14.42 2.17
N THR A 45 -0.82 -14.27 2.39
CA THR A 45 -1.39 -13.08 3.03
C THR A 45 -0.96 -12.93 4.49
N ASP A 46 -0.73 -14.02 5.20
CA ASP A 46 -0.29 -14.00 6.59
C ASP A 46 1.22 -13.77 6.70
N LEU A 47 1.99 -14.19 5.69
CA LEU A 47 3.44 -13.95 5.63
C LEU A 47 3.80 -12.52 5.21
N ILE A 48 3.01 -11.89 4.33
CA ILE A 48 3.30 -10.55 3.78
C ILE A 48 3.57 -9.49 4.87
N PRO A 49 2.77 -9.35 5.95
CA PRO A 49 3.04 -8.38 7.00
C PRO A 49 4.44 -8.52 7.60
N TYR A 50 4.89 -9.75 7.88
CA TYR A 50 6.22 -10.02 8.43
C TYR A 50 7.34 -9.79 7.41
N MET A 51 7.09 -10.14 6.14
CA MET A 51 8.03 -9.84 5.05
C MET A 51 8.26 -8.34 4.90
N LEU A 52 7.19 -7.54 4.97
CA LEU A 52 7.26 -6.08 4.85
C LEU A 52 7.96 -5.45 6.06
N ASP A 53 7.67 -5.93 7.27
CA ASP A 53 8.36 -5.45 8.49
C ASP A 53 9.86 -5.75 8.42
N ALA A 54 10.23 -6.98 8.05
CA ALA A 54 11.63 -7.38 7.87
C ALA A 54 12.32 -6.54 6.77
N PHE A 55 11.63 -6.27 5.66
CA PHE A 55 12.14 -5.42 4.59
C PHE A 55 12.44 -4.00 5.10
N LEU A 56 11.47 -3.34 5.75
CA LEU A 56 11.64 -1.99 6.28
C LEU A 56 12.72 -1.92 7.36
N ALA A 57 12.83 -2.94 8.21
CA ALA A 57 13.88 -3.03 9.22
C ALA A 57 15.28 -3.19 8.60
N SER A 58 15.38 -3.85 7.44
CA SER A 58 16.65 -4.07 6.73
C SER A 58 17.12 -2.87 5.91
N ASP A 59 16.22 -1.95 5.54
CA ASP A 59 16.52 -0.79 4.71
C ASP A 59 17.21 0.33 5.54
N ARG A 60 18.53 0.42 5.41
CA ARG A 60 19.33 1.46 6.08
C ARG A 60 19.03 2.88 5.59
N ALA A 61 18.69 3.04 4.31
CA ALA A 61 18.36 4.34 3.76
C ALA A 61 17.05 4.84 4.37
N TYR A 62 16.05 3.96 4.47
CA TYR A 62 14.81 4.22 5.21
C TYR A 62 15.08 4.55 6.68
N ALA A 63 15.90 3.74 7.38
CA ALA A 63 16.24 3.97 8.78
C ALA A 63 16.93 5.32 9.02
N LYS A 64 17.79 5.77 8.10
CA LYS A 64 18.43 7.10 8.14
C LYS A 64 17.40 8.21 7.93
N ALA A 65 16.56 8.11 6.91
CA ALA A 65 15.54 9.12 6.60
C ALA A 65 14.57 9.34 7.77
N ARG A 66 14.23 8.28 8.53
CA ARG A 66 13.40 8.40 9.74
C ARG A 66 14.02 9.20 10.88
N ARG A 67 15.35 9.35 10.92
CA ARG A 67 16.07 10.11 11.96
C ARG A 67 16.25 11.58 11.58
N GLU A 68 16.22 11.89 10.29
CA GLU A 68 16.56 13.21 9.73
C GLU A 68 15.32 14.08 9.46
N ASP A 69 14.25 13.90 10.24
CA ASP A 69 12.93 14.51 10.04
C ASP A 69 12.25 14.00 8.75
N PRO A 70 11.58 12.83 8.80
CA PRO A 70 10.98 12.25 7.62
C PRO A 70 9.90 13.19 7.07
N PRO A 71 9.77 13.32 5.73
CA PRO A 71 8.68 14.08 5.15
C PRO A 71 7.35 13.55 5.70
N PRO A 72 6.34 14.42 5.89
CA PRO A 72 5.05 14.00 6.39
C PRO A 72 4.55 12.84 5.53
N ALA A 73 4.00 11.80 6.19
CA ALA A 73 3.39 10.68 5.49
C ALA A 73 2.15 11.20 4.75
N GLU A 74 2.35 11.67 3.52
CA GLU A 74 1.27 12.05 2.63
C GLU A 74 0.54 10.77 2.23
N THR A 75 -0.62 10.50 2.82
CA THR A 75 -1.57 9.57 2.23
C THR A 75 -1.94 10.17 0.88
N PRO A 76 -1.58 9.56 -0.27
CA PRO A 76 -1.93 10.12 -1.56
C PRO A 76 -3.45 10.27 -1.58
N ALA A 77 -3.94 11.46 -1.92
CA ALA A 77 -5.37 11.67 -2.10
C ALA A 77 -5.88 10.58 -3.08
N PRO A 78 -7.05 9.96 -2.81
CA PRO A 78 -7.57 8.91 -3.68
C PRO A 78 -7.55 9.45 -5.11
N HIS A 79 -7.01 8.67 -6.05
CA HIS A 79 -6.93 9.03 -7.46
C HIS A 79 -8.33 9.37 -7.96
N ARG A 80 -8.70 10.65 -7.87
CA ARG A 80 -9.95 11.19 -8.39
C ARG A 80 -9.75 11.19 -9.89
N GLY A 81 -10.24 10.13 -10.53
CA GLY A 81 -10.15 9.96 -11.97
C GLY A 81 -10.50 11.27 -12.66
N LEU A 82 -9.68 11.64 -13.64
CA LEU A 82 -10.04 12.69 -14.60
C LEU A 82 -11.42 12.32 -15.16
N LYS A 83 -12.48 12.95 -14.65
CA LYS A 83 -13.69 13.10 -15.43
C LYS A 83 -13.29 14.01 -16.58
N ALA A 84 -13.04 13.41 -17.75
CA ALA A 84 -13.00 14.13 -19.00
C ALA A 84 -14.28 14.97 -19.07
N LYS A 85 -14.11 16.28 -19.18
CA LYS A 85 -15.18 17.26 -19.32
C LYS A 85 -15.79 17.05 -20.70
N ALA A 86 -16.84 16.26 -20.78
CA ALA A 86 -17.69 16.13 -21.96
C ALA A 86 -18.67 17.29 -21.97
N ASP A 87 -18.17 18.50 -22.21
CA ASP A 87 -18.98 19.70 -22.45
C ASP A 87 -18.34 20.51 -23.57
N ASP A 88 -18.55 20.08 -24.82
CA ASP A 88 -18.57 21.00 -25.97
C ASP A 88 -19.24 20.38 -27.20
N ILE A 89 -20.54 20.09 -27.14
CA ILE A 89 -21.39 20.12 -28.34
C ILE A 89 -22.73 20.73 -27.94
N SER A 90 -22.75 22.04 -27.71
CA SER A 90 -23.98 22.80 -27.80
C SER A 90 -23.69 24.27 -28.10
N GLY A 91 -23.97 24.66 -29.34
CA GLY A 91 -24.25 26.07 -29.65
C GLY A 91 -23.43 26.69 -30.76
N ALA A 92 -23.84 26.47 -32.01
CA ALA A 92 -23.89 27.55 -32.98
C ALA A 92 -25.00 27.25 -34.00
N ARG A 93 -26.19 27.75 -33.70
CA ARG A 93 -27.21 28.07 -34.69
C ARG A 93 -26.84 29.40 -35.35
N ASN A 94 -27.15 29.48 -36.65
CA ASN A 94 -27.53 30.63 -37.47
C ASN A 94 -26.50 31.31 -38.39
N SER A 95 -27.04 31.60 -39.60
CA SER A 95 -26.68 32.66 -40.57
C SER A 95 -25.38 32.43 -41.34
N GLU A 96 -25.26 32.58 -42.66
CA GLU A 96 -25.97 33.42 -43.64
C GLU A 96 -25.40 33.09 -45.05
N ALA A 97 -26.16 33.45 -46.11
CA ALA A 97 -25.83 33.50 -47.54
C ALA A 97 -25.93 32.21 -48.39
#